data_AF-A0A534SKN6-F1
#
_entry.id   AF-A0A534SKN6-F1
#
_cell.length_a   1.000
_cell.length_b   1.000
_cell.length_c   1.000
_cell.angle_alpha   90.00
_cell.angle_beta   90.00
_cell.angle_gamma   90.00
#
_symmetry.space_group_name_H-M   'P 1'
#
loop_
_entity.id
_entity.type
_entity.pdbx_description
1 polymer ?
#
loop_
_entity_poly.entity_id
_entity_poly.type
_entity_poly.pdbx_seq_one_letter_code
_entity_poly.pdbx_strand_id
1 'polypeptide(L)' 'DDLGRPAEQLPHHGLSDREFEIMRRLASGKRVSEIADQLHLSVKTVSTYRARVLRKLNLRTTAEIMRYALKHGLVD' A
#
# COMPACT_ATOMS: atom_id res chain seq x y z
N ASP A 1 -27.47 5.14 -23.40
CA ASP A 1 -26.34 5.86 -22.81
C ASP A 1 -25.88 5.07 -21.59
N ASP A 2 -24.90 4.19 -21.79
CA ASP A 2 -24.40 3.24 -20.79
C ASP A 2 -23.45 4.01 -19.85
N LEU A 3 -24.03 4.83 -18.97
CA LEU A 3 -23.26 5.62 -18.02
C LEU A 3 -22.72 4.72 -16.91
N GLY A 4 -21.55 4.15 -17.19
CA GLY A 4 -20.45 3.96 -16.25
C GLY A 4 -20.83 3.30 -14.94
N ARG A 5 -20.69 1.97 -14.88
CA ARG A 5 -20.52 1.24 -13.61
C ARG A 5 -19.60 2.07 -12.70
N PRO A 6 -19.99 2.44 -11.47
CA PRO A 6 -19.08 3.13 -10.58
C PRO A 6 -17.86 2.23 -10.49
N ALA A 7 -16.73 2.69 -11.01
CA ALA A 7 -15.48 1.97 -10.91
C ALA A 7 -15.37 1.64 -9.43
N GLU A 8 -15.49 0.35 -9.11
CA GLU A 8 -15.44 -0.15 -7.75
C GLU A 8 -14.14 0.37 -7.17
N GLN A 9 -14.21 1.48 -6.42
CA GLN A 9 -13.04 2.26 -6.04
C GLN A 9 -12.25 1.39 -5.11
N LEU A 10 -11.28 0.67 -5.68
CA LEU A 10 -10.48 -0.26 -4.94
C LEU A 10 -9.85 0.52 -3.78
N PRO A 11 -9.80 -0.02 -2.56
CA PRO A 11 -9.43 0.76 -1.38
C PRO A 11 -8.01 1.35 -1.46
N HIS A 12 -7.16 0.84 -2.36
CA HIS A 12 -5.85 1.42 -2.67
C HIS A 12 -5.90 2.76 -3.44
N HIS A 13 -7.02 3.08 -4.09
CA HIS A 13 -7.23 4.36 -4.78
C HIS A 13 -7.38 5.53 -3.78
N GLY A 14 -7.67 5.24 -2.50
CA GLY A 14 -7.69 6.22 -1.42
C GLY A 14 -6.31 6.46 -0.76
N LEU A 15 -5.25 5.77 -1.21
CA LEU A 15 -3.88 5.99 -0.73
C LEU A 15 -3.29 7.21 -1.44
N SER A 16 -2.59 8.07 -0.70
CA SER A 16 -1.73 9.08 -1.32
C SER A 16 -0.54 8.40 -2.02
N ASP A 17 0.11 9.09 -2.95
CA ASP A 17 1.25 8.57 -3.70
C ASP A 17 2.32 7.94 -2.79
N ARG A 18 2.59 8.58 -1.64
CA ARG A 18 3.57 8.08 -0.68
C ARG A 18 3.12 6.82 0.05
N GLU A 19 1.83 6.72 0.37
CA GLU A 19 1.24 5.53 0.97
C GLU A 19 1.24 4.36 -0.01
N PHE A 20 0.89 4.63 -1.28
CA PHE A 20 0.91 3.66 -2.35
C PHE A 20 2.33 3.17 -2.64
N GLU A 21 3.31 4.06 -2.68
CA GLU A 21 4.71 3.68 -2.88
C GLU A 21 5.24 2.79 -1.76
N ILE A 22 4.95 3.13 -0.50
CA ILE A 22 5.34 2.30 0.66
C ILE A 22 4.64 0.95 0.59
N MET A 23 3.34 0.92 0.30
CA MET A 23 2.57 -0.31 0.12
C MET A 23 3.18 -1.21 -0.96
N ARG A 24 3.54 -0.64 -2.13
CA ARG A 24 4.13 -1.38 -3.25
C ARG A 24 5.47 -2.01 -2.86
N ARG A 25 6.34 -1.26 -2.19
CA ARG A 25 7.63 -1.78 -1.72
C ARG A 25 7.47 -2.86 -0.64
N LEU A 26 6.52 -2.69 0.28
CA LEU A 26 6.16 -3.72 1.26
C LEU A 26 5.64 -4.98 0.59
N ALA A 27 4.80 -4.83 -0.43
CA ALA A 27 4.24 -5.93 -1.19
C ALA A 27 5.30 -6.70 -2.00
N SER A 28 6.35 -6.00 -2.45
CA SER A 28 7.52 -6.58 -3.13
C SER A 28 8.49 -7.33 -2.18
N GLY A 29 8.17 -7.45 -0.89
CA GLY A 29 9.02 -8.17 0.08
C GLY A 29 10.02 -7.29 0.82
N LYS A 30 10.09 -5.98 0.55
CA LYS A 30 11.06 -5.10 1.21
C LYS A 30 10.71 -4.86 2.67
N ARG A 31 11.74 -4.81 3.52
CA ARG A 31 11.58 -4.50 4.94
C ARG A 31 11.33 -3.00 5.14
N VAL A 32 10.60 -2.65 6.20
CA VAL A 32 10.35 -1.23 6.56
C VAL A 32 11.62 -0.41 6.71
N SER A 33 12.72 -1.02 7.19
CA SER A 33 14.02 -0.35 7.32
C SER A 33 14.67 -0.05 5.97
N GLU A 34 14.55 -0.95 4.99
CA GLU A 34 15.08 -0.71 3.64
C GLU A 34 14.25 0.31 2.88
N ILE A 35 12.93 0.30 3.09
CA ILE A 35 12.03 1.31 2.52
C ILE A 35 12.35 2.68 3.11
N ALA A 36 12.60 2.73 4.43
CA ALA A 36 13.00 3.94 5.13
C ALA A 36 14.30 4.51 4.53
N ASP A 37 15.31 3.66 4.37
CA ASP A 37 16.58 4.03 3.74
C ASP A 37 16.39 4.54 2.29
N GLN A 38 15.71 3.77 1.44
CA GLN A 38 15.46 4.13 0.04
C GLN A 38 14.62 5.41 -0.14
N LEU A 39 13.75 5.72 0.81
CA LEU A 39 12.88 6.90 0.77
C LEU A 39 13.46 8.08 1.54
N HIS A 40 14.66 7.92 2.15
CA HIS A 40 15.30 8.89 3.04
C HIS A 40 14.36 9.32 4.19
N LEU A 41 13.63 8.35 4.74
CA LEU A 41 12.67 8.53 5.84
C LEU A 41 13.12 7.72 7.06
N SER A 42 12.66 8.13 8.24
CA SER A 42 12.84 7.30 9.44
C SER A 42 11.95 6.05 9.40
N VAL A 43 12.44 4.94 9.98
CA VAL A 43 11.65 3.70 10.14
C VAL A 43 10.31 3.97 10.84
N LYS A 44 10.29 4.88 11.83
CA LYS A 44 9.07 5.34 12.51
C LYS A 44 8.05 5.96 11.56
N THR A 45 8.52 6.74 10.59
CA THR A 45 7.70 7.39 9.57
C THR A 45 7.09 6.34 8.65
N VAL A 46 7.89 5.40 8.14
CA VAL A 46 7.40 4.28 7.33
C VAL A 46 6.41 3.40 8.11
N SER A 47 6.67 3.16 9.39
CA SER A 47 5.74 2.42 10.27
C SER A 47 4.40 3.14 10.43
N THR A 48 4.42 4.48 10.56
CA THR A 48 3.21 5.30 10.59
C THR A 48 2.42 5.19 9.29
N TYR A 49 3.10 5.33 8.14
CA TYR A 49 2.46 5.19 6.83
C TYR A 49 1.90 3.79 6.62
N ARG A 50 2.65 2.74 6.98
CA ARG A 50 2.16 1.35 6.96
C ARG A 50 0.88 1.20 7.76
N ALA A 51 0.81 1.74 8.98
CA ALA A 51 -0.39 1.65 9.79
C ALA A 51 -1.59 2.37 9.15
N ARG A 52 -1.36 3.51 8.48
CA ARG A 52 -2.40 4.22 7.72
C ARG A 52 -2.87 3.44 6.50
N VAL A 53 -1.94 2.87 5.74
CA VAL A 53 -2.21 1.98 4.59
C VAL A 53 -3.07 0.80 5.03
N LEU A 54 -2.66 0.11 6.11
CA LEU A 54 -3.41 -1.00 6.70
C LEU A 54 -4.83 -0.57 7.08
N ARG A 55 -4.97 0.56 7.78
CA ARG A 55 -6.29 1.09 8.17
C ARG A 55 -7.17 1.43 6.97
N LYS A 56 -6.61 2.06 5.93
CA LYS A 56 -7.35 2.44 4.72
C LYS A 56 -7.79 1.22 3.90
N LEU A 57 -6.92 0.21 3.81
CA LEU A 57 -7.19 -1.04 3.09
C LEU A 57 -7.99 -2.07 3.93
N ASN A 58 -8.29 -1.75 5.19
CA ASN A 58 -8.88 -2.66 6.17
C ASN A 58 -8.07 -3.96 6.38
N LEU A 59 -6.74 -3.85 6.34
CA LEU A 59 -5.80 -4.95 6.53
C LEU A 59 -5.15 -4.84 7.92
N ARG A 60 -4.62 -5.95 8.45
CA ARG A 60 -3.99 -5.98 9.78
C ARG A 60 -2.47 -6.20 9.71
N THR A 61 -1.97 -6.84 8.66
CA THR A 61 -0.58 -7.29 8.56
C THR A 61 0.08 -6.95 7.22
N THR A 62 1.42 -6.88 7.20
CA THR A 62 2.17 -6.71 5.95
C THR A 62 1.94 -7.88 4.99
N ALA A 63 1.75 -9.10 5.51
CA ALA A 63 1.44 -10.27 4.69
C ALA A 63 0.09 -10.09 3.96
N GLU A 64 -0.90 -9.47 4.60
CA GLU A 64 -2.14 -9.09 3.93
C GLU A 64 -1.94 -8.00 2.88
N ILE A 65 -1.04 -7.03 3.09
CA ILE A 65 -0.67 -6.06 2.06
C ILE A 65 -0.08 -6.77 0.84
N MET A 66 0.87 -7.70 1.05
CA MET A 66 1.45 -8.52 -0.03
C MET A 66 0.37 -9.28 -0.78
N ARG A 67 -0.47 -10.01 -0.06
CA ARG A 67 -1.56 -10.81 -0.66
C ARG A 67 -2.56 -9.94 -1.41
N TYR A 68 -2.90 -8.77 -0.87
CA TYR A 68 -3.77 -7.81 -1.52
C TYR A 68 -3.14 -7.27 -2.81
N ALA A 69 -1.87 -6.84 -2.75
CA ALA A 69 -1.17 -6.32 -3.91
C ALA A 69 -1.03 -7.37 -5.03
N LEU A 70 -0.70 -8.62 -4.68
CA LEU A 70 -0.67 -9.74 -5.62
C LEU A 70 -2.05 -10.02 -6.23
N LYS A 71 -3.10 -10.05 -5.40
CA LYS A 71 -4.48 -10.28 -5.85
C LYS A 71 -4.97 -9.20 -6.82
N HIS A 72 -4.53 -7.97 -6.65
CA HIS A 72 -4.92 -6.81 -7.45
C HIS A 72 -3.89 -6.43 -8.54
N GLY A 73 -2.80 -7.20 -8.71
CA GLY A 73 -1.76 -6.90 -9.71
C GLY A 73 -1.03 -5.56 -9.48
N LEU A 74 -0.89 -5.14 -8.22
CA LEU A 74 -0.26 -3.85 -7.85
C LEU A 74 1.26 -3.95 -7.68
N VAL A 75 1.81 -5.15 -7.78
CA VAL A 75 3.23 -5.45 -7.75
C VAL A 75 3.60 -6.27 -8.98
N ASP A 76 4.70 -5.89 -9.59
CA ASP A 76 5.36 -6.59 -10.70
C ASP A 76 6.53 -7.41 -10.13
#